data_AF-A0A7Y3XLR9-F1
#
_entry.id   AF-A0A7Y3XLR9-F1
#
_cell.length_a   1.000
_cell.length_b   1.000
_cell.length_c   1.000
_cell.angle_alpha   90.00
_cell.angle_beta   90.00
_cell.angle_gamma   90.00
#
_symmetry.space_group_name_H-M   'P 1'
#
loop_
_entity.id
_entity.type
_entity.pdbx_description
1 polymer ?
#
loop_
_entity_poly.entity_id
_entity_poly.type
_entity_poly.pdbx_seq_one_letter_code
_entity_poly.pdbx_strand_id
1 'polypeptide(L)'
;MNWPEWWDWELEITPHVEKRMIQRSFTEIELREMLDRVTSLHPDKEIGRYVAMSTLHSANWEIILEPDFDEKLIVVVTAYPGEGK
;
A
#
# COMPACT_ATOMS: atom_id res chain seq x y z
N MET A 1 5.99 12.86 10.14
CA MET A 1 5.68 12.90 8.70
C MET A 1 4.34 13.57 8.56
N ASN A 2 4.16 14.45 7.57
CA ASN A 2 2.84 15.01 7.26
C ASN A 2 2.18 14.04 6.28
N TRP A 3 1.40 13.10 6.82
CA TRP A 3 0.57 12.21 6.01
C TRP A 3 -0.63 12.99 5.46
N PRO A 4 -1.15 12.60 4.29
CA PRO A 4 -2.38 13.18 3.77
C PRO A 4 -3.56 12.88 4.69
N GLU A 5 -4.59 13.72 4.65
CA GLU A 5 -5.78 13.60 5.52
C GLU A 5 -6.52 12.25 5.39
N TRP A 6 -6.37 11.60 4.24
CA TRP A 6 -6.98 10.30 3.97
C TRP A 6 -6.21 9.12 4.56
N TRP A 7 -5.01 9.31 5.12
CA TRP A 7 -4.15 8.21 5.59
C TRP A 7 -4.78 7.34 6.69
N ASP A 8 -5.66 7.94 7.50
CA ASP A 8 -6.33 7.27 8.62
C ASP A 8 -7.70 6.67 8.22
N TRP A 9 -8.02 6.64 6.92
CA TRP A 9 -9.26 6.03 6.42
C TRP A 9 -9.21 4.49 6.44
N GLU A 10 -10.36 3.85 6.37
CA GLU A 10 -10.45 2.39 6.33
C GLU A 10 -9.83 1.82 5.05
N LEU A 11 -9.22 0.63 5.14
CA LEU A 11 -8.60 -0.05 4.00
C LEU A 11 -9.61 -0.94 3.29
N GLU A 12 -9.68 -0.81 1.97
CA GLU A 12 -10.39 -1.74 1.09
C GLU A 12 -9.39 -2.68 0.42
N ILE A 13 -9.49 -3.98 0.72
CA ILE A 13 -8.67 -5.03 0.11
C ILE A 13 -9.47 -5.69 -1.01
N THR A 14 -9.14 -5.32 -2.25
CA THR A 14 -9.87 -5.83 -3.41
C THR A 14 -9.48 -7.27 -3.75
N PRO A 15 -10.34 -8.04 -4.45
CA PRO A 15 -9.99 -9.37 -4.96
C PRO A 15 -8.75 -9.39 -5.86
N HIS A 16 -8.36 -8.25 -6.45
CA HIS A 16 -7.10 -8.13 -7.17
C HIS A 16 -5.90 -8.28 -6.23
N VAL A 17 -5.92 -7.61 -5.08
CA VAL A 17 -4.85 -7.66 -4.08
C VAL A 17 -4.74 -9.05 -3.48
N GLU A 18 -5.86 -9.70 -3.16
CA GLU A 18 -5.86 -11.07 -2.63
C GLU A 18 -5.12 -12.05 -3.55
N LYS A 19 -5.32 -11.93 -4.88
CA LYS A 19 -4.58 -12.73 -5.86
C LYS A 19 -3.08 -12.43 -5.82
N ARG A 20 -2.69 -11.17 -5.60
CA ARG A 20 -1.27 -10.76 -5.52
C ARG A 20 -0.61 -11.18 -4.21
N MET A 21 -1.34 -11.19 -3.10
CA MET A 21 -0.92 -11.73 -1.80
C MET A 21 -0.44 -13.17 -1.95
N ILE A 22 -1.25 -14.02 -2.60
CA ILE A 22 -0.89 -15.42 -2.88
C ILE A 22 0.36 -15.50 -3.77
N GLN A 23 0.40 -14.73 -4.85
CA GLN A 23 1.51 -14.77 -5.82
C GLN A 23 2.84 -14.27 -5.25
N ARG A 24 2.82 -13.37 -4.28
CA ARG A 24 4.00 -12.72 -3.70
C ARG A 24 4.26 -13.13 -2.25
N SER A 25 3.51 -14.12 -1.76
CA SER A 25 3.66 -14.73 -0.44
C SER A 25 3.64 -13.75 0.72
N PHE A 26 2.67 -12.84 0.72
CA PHE A 26 2.36 -11.99 1.88
C PHE A 26 0.85 -12.09 2.21
N THR A 27 0.52 -11.85 3.46
CA THR A 27 -0.83 -11.92 4.04
C THR A 27 -1.41 -10.52 4.25
N GLU A 28 -2.70 -10.43 4.56
CA GLU A 28 -3.31 -9.15 4.95
C GLU A 28 -2.69 -8.59 6.24
N ILE A 29 -2.33 -9.45 7.19
CA ILE A 29 -1.66 -9.03 8.43
C ILE A 29 -0.32 -8.35 8.11
N GLU A 30 0.47 -8.97 7.24
CA GLU A 30 1.76 -8.40 6.80
C GLU A 30 1.58 -7.13 5.97
N LEU A 31 0.51 -7.02 5.17
CA LEU A 31 0.18 -5.79 4.47
C LEU A 31 -0.10 -4.64 5.46
N ARG A 32 -0.88 -4.91 6.51
CA ARG A 32 -1.16 -3.92 7.55
C ARG A 32 0.11 -3.55 8.32
N GLU A 33 0.96 -4.54 8.65
CA GLU A 33 2.28 -4.28 9.25
C GLU A 33 3.15 -3.39 8.34
N MET A 34 3.13 -3.62 7.02
CA MET A 34 3.85 -2.77 6.08
C MET A 34 3.30 -1.34 6.09
N LEU A 35 1.97 -1.16 6.11
CA LEU A 35 1.35 0.17 6.14
C LEU A 35 1.67 0.95 7.43
N ASP A 36 1.73 0.26 8.57
CA ASP A 36 2.14 0.85 9.86
C ASP A 36 3.60 1.30 9.86
N ARG A 37 4.43 0.72 8.99
CA ARG A 37 5.88 0.99 8.89
C ARG A 37 6.27 1.87 7.71
N VAL A 38 5.30 2.51 7.05
CA VAL A 38 5.57 3.34 5.89
C VAL A 38 6.51 4.49 6.25
N THR A 39 7.56 4.62 5.45
CA THR A 39 8.62 5.62 5.64
C THR A 39 8.51 6.78 4.66
N SER A 40 7.81 6.59 3.54
CA SER A 40 7.52 7.67 2.61
C SER A 40 6.30 7.35 1.77
N LEU A 41 5.60 8.40 1.35
CA LEU A 41 4.47 8.33 0.44
C LEU A 41 4.70 9.37 -0.67
N HIS A 42 4.57 8.96 -1.93
CA HIS A 42 4.69 9.87 -3.06
C HIS A 42 3.69 9.52 -4.17
N PRO A 43 3.35 10.46 -5.06
CA PRO A 43 2.51 10.14 -6.21
C PRO A 43 3.11 9.02 -7.07
N ASP A 44 2.25 8.15 -7.59
CA ASP A 44 2.58 7.19 -8.64
C ASP A 44 2.50 7.86 -10.02
N LYS A 45 2.95 7.17 -11.06
CA LYS A 45 2.80 7.58 -12.47
C LYS A 45 1.33 7.67 -12.91
N GLU A 46 0.44 6.92 -12.27
CA GLU A 46 -1.00 6.98 -12.50
C GLU A 46 -1.62 8.02 -11.56
N ILE A 47 -2.29 9.01 -12.12
CA ILE A 47 -2.89 10.12 -11.35
C ILE A 47 -3.92 9.56 -10.37
N GLY A 48 -3.86 10.03 -9.12
CA GLY A 48 -4.74 9.58 -8.04
C GLY A 48 -4.13 8.44 -7.22
N ARG A 49 -3.06 7.78 -7.70
CA ARG A 49 -2.37 6.75 -6.95
C ARG A 49 -1.12 7.26 -6.24
N TYR A 50 -0.79 6.56 -5.16
CA TYR A 50 0.37 6.85 -4.32
C TYR A 50 1.15 5.58 -4.06
N VAL A 51 2.47 5.71 -4.02
CA VAL A 51 3.40 4.65 -3.63
C VAL A 51 3.81 4.88 -2.18
N ALA A 52 3.49 3.94 -1.32
CA ALA A 52 3.96 3.88 0.05
C ALA A 52 5.16 2.94 0.15
N MET A 53 6.30 3.47 0.60
CA MET A 53 7.54 2.70 0.79
C MET A 53 7.59 2.12 2.20
N SER A 54 7.81 0.82 2.30
CA SER A 54 7.91 0.11 3.58
C SER A 54 8.92 -1.04 3.52
N THR A 55 9.05 -1.77 4.61
CA THR A 55 9.90 -2.96 4.73
C THR A 55 9.14 -4.10 5.39
N LEU A 56 9.31 -5.32 4.85
CA LEU A 56 8.80 -6.57 5.42
C LEU A 56 9.87 -7.64 5.27
N HIS A 57 10.16 -8.38 6.34
CA HIS A 57 11.18 -9.43 6.34
C HIS A 57 12.55 -9.02 5.76
N SER A 58 12.99 -7.79 6.06
CA SER A 58 14.23 -7.18 5.56
C SER A 58 14.28 -6.90 4.05
N ALA A 59 13.16 -7.07 3.34
CA ALA A 59 13.00 -6.62 1.97
C ALA A 59 12.29 -5.26 1.94
N ASN A 60 12.64 -4.41 0.95
CA ASN A 60 11.90 -3.19 0.66
C ASN A 60 10.63 -3.53 -0.11
N TRP A 61 9.54 -2.82 0.17
CA TRP A 61 8.24 -3.01 -0.46
C TRP A 61 7.66 -1.67 -0.91
N GLU A 62 6.96 -1.75 -2.04
CA GLU A 62 6.16 -0.68 -2.60
C GLU A 62 4.69 -1.11 -2.55
N ILE A 63 3.87 -0.29 -1.91
CA ILE A 63 2.43 -0.50 -1.79
C ILE A 63 1.74 0.61 -2.57
N ILE A 64 0.91 0.24 -3.53
CA ILE A 64 0.16 1.18 -4.35
C ILE A 64 -1.21 1.39 -3.71
N LEU A 65 -1.50 2.64 -3.36
CA LEU A 65 -2.71 3.08 -2.69
C LEU A 65 -3.48 4.06 -3.56
N GLU A 66 -4.80 3.98 -3.51
CA GLU A 66 -5.70 4.88 -4.20
C GLU A 66 -6.79 5.33 -3.20
N PRO A 67 -6.79 6.60 -2.75
CA PRO A 67 -7.86 7.10 -1.90
C PRO A 67 -9.15 7.25 -2.69
N ASP A 68 -10.22 6.62 -2.22
CA ASP A 68 -11.58 6.86 -2.67
C ASP A 68 -12.20 7.96 -1.79
N PHE A 69 -12.36 9.15 -2.35
CA PHE A 69 -12.88 10.31 -1.63
C PHE A 69 -14.40 10.27 -1.43
N ASP A 70 -15.11 9.52 -2.27
CA ASP A 70 -16.56 9.40 -2.19
C ASP A 70 -16.94 8.43 -1.05
N GLU A 71 -16.25 7.30 -0.96
CA GLU A 71 -16.46 6.28 0.08
C GLU A 71 -15.63 6.51 1.35
N LYS A 72 -14.62 7.39 1.28
CA LYS A 72 -13.64 7.64 2.35
C LYS A 72 -12.88 6.38 2.76
N LEU A 73 -12.37 5.68 1.75
CA LEU A 73 -11.57 4.46 1.89
C LEU A 73 -10.20 4.64 1.23
N ILE A 74 -9.23 3.83 1.64
CA ILE A 74 -7.98 3.62 0.90
C ILE A 74 -8.09 2.27 0.22
N VAL A 75 -8.19 2.30 -1.11
CA VAL A 75 -8.12 1.08 -1.91
C VAL A 75 -6.66 0.67 -2.02
N VAL A 76 -6.33 -0.52 -1.52
CA VAL A 76 -5.05 -1.13 -1.83
C VAL A 76 -5.15 -1.65 -3.26
N VAL A 77 -4.32 -1.12 -4.16
CA VAL A 77 -4.31 -1.53 -5.56
C VAL A 77 -3.40 -2.75 -5.72
N THR A 78 -2.18 -2.69 -5.15
CA THR A 78 -1.23 -3.81 -5.15
C THR A 78 -0.10 -3.57 -4.14
N ALA A 79 0.65 -4.62 -3.79
CA ALA A 79 1.93 -4.49 -3.09
C ALA A 79 2.96 -5.43 -3.72
N TYR A 80 4.19 -4.99 -3.87
CA TYR A 80 5.29 -5.78 -4.44
C TYR A 80 6.63 -5.45 -3.78
N PRO A 81 7.57 -6.42 -3.76
CA PRO A 81 8.93 -6.14 -3.32
C PRO A 81 9.56 -5.12 -4.27
N GLY A 82 10.07 -4.02 -3.72
CA GLY A 82 10.81 -3.02 -4.48
C GLY A 82 12.17 -3.59 -4.89
N GLU A 83 12.67 -3.17 -6.05
CA GLU A 83 14.07 -3.41 -6.39
C GLU A 83 14.90 -2.54 -5.44
N GLY A 84 15.58 -3.18 -4.48
CA GLY A 84 16.50 -2.49 -3.58
C GLY A 84 17.50 -1.69 -4.42
N LYS A 85 17.41 -0.36 -4.37
CA LYS A 85 18.42 0.53 -4.93
C LYS A 85 19.60 0.63 -3.99
#